data_AF-A0A0B6ZMI5-F1
#
_entry.id   AF-A0A0B6ZMI5-F1
#
_cell.length_a   1.000
_cell.length_b   1.000
_cell.length_c   1.000
_cell.angle_alpha   90.00
_cell.angle_beta   90.00
_cell.angle_gamma   90.00
#
_symmetry.space_group_name_H-M   'P 1'
#
loop_
_entity.id
_entity.type
_entity.pdbx_description
1 polymer ?
#
loop_
_entity_poly.entity_id
_entity_poly.type
_entity_poly.pdbx_seq_one_letter_code
_entity_poly.pdbx_strand_id
1 'polypeptide(L)'
;DLEQLNAEINRKNVDLERIRQTIDRDRLEVDQLNAEKQNLDDRIVNLTRDHNLLDENCKTMDDKLNNMKRNLRIMDEKIDSTNSRLEELEGQLRVKERETEDAEIQREAMQREVSSLKQSIKEQKTELKALNESIQEAENKIRGIDHDARNTFHQRDQAKLKLERLNEQILQSSILFEEHSRHERAKYKELQGLLKSLTEREKEHQEARMTLNKTREEVEKEENRLNRLVSSANSDLEMVRTDLSKKQVELETIKMEYTELQKKSEELRHNEDKFAELSKTCRHLEQSLIDRNDEKTELAKALTASYEEVQRLRQESSQMHNKITQENANLGNSMRDLRTDLEQPKQEGKQVENRSSSIKASEPPSLTEKHLNQANSFEAEMSHIKKETAITKKEPVKFSDISHIKK
;
A
#
# COMPACT_ATOMS: atom_id res chain seq x y z
N ASP A 1 8.95 -218.14 169.97
CA ASP A 1 9.98 -217.10 170.20
C ASP A 1 10.74 -216.78 168.91
N LEU A 2 11.81 -217.50 168.56
CA LEU A 2 12.67 -217.18 167.40
C LEU A 2 11.92 -217.03 166.05
N GLU A 3 10.97 -217.91 165.74
CA GLU A 3 10.18 -217.81 164.50
C GLU A 3 9.27 -216.56 164.47
N GLN A 4 8.74 -216.16 165.63
CA GLN A 4 7.89 -214.98 165.77
C GLN A 4 8.70 -213.70 165.59
N LEU A 5 9.93 -213.67 166.11
CA LEU A 5 10.88 -212.58 165.88
C LEU A 5 11.29 -212.49 164.40
N ASN A 6 11.56 -213.62 163.73
CA ASN A 6 11.84 -213.64 162.28
C ASN A 6 10.63 -213.17 161.45
N ALA A 7 9.40 -213.56 161.82
CA ALA A 7 8.19 -213.08 161.16
C ALA A 7 7.98 -211.57 161.36
N GLU A 8 8.30 -211.02 162.54
CA GLU A 8 8.25 -209.58 162.79
C GLU A 8 9.36 -208.82 162.05
N ILE A 9 10.59 -209.32 162.04
CA ILE A 9 11.70 -208.76 161.23
C ILE A 9 11.31 -208.70 159.75
N ASN A 10 10.73 -209.78 159.20
CA ASN A 10 10.28 -209.79 157.81
C ASN A 10 9.14 -208.80 157.53
N ARG A 11 8.20 -208.59 158.48
CA ARG A 11 7.19 -207.51 158.37
C ARG A 11 7.84 -206.13 158.39
N LYS A 12 8.75 -205.88 159.34
CA LYS A 12 9.48 -204.60 159.44
C LYS A 12 10.31 -204.32 158.18
N ASN A 13 10.90 -205.35 157.55
CA ASN A 13 11.61 -205.21 156.28
C ASN A 13 10.66 -204.83 155.13
N VAL A 14 9.49 -205.46 155.03
CA VAL A 14 8.46 -205.09 154.03
C VAL A 14 7.93 -203.67 154.25
N ASP A 15 7.71 -203.26 155.50
CA ASP A 15 7.25 -201.91 155.82
C ASP A 15 8.35 -200.85 155.63
N LEU A 16 9.62 -201.16 155.93
CA LEU A 16 10.76 -200.31 155.59
C LEU A 16 10.90 -200.14 154.06
N GLU A 17 10.67 -201.18 153.29
CA GLU A 17 10.73 -201.12 151.82
C GLU A 17 9.56 -200.32 151.23
N ARG A 18 8.36 -200.42 151.80
CA ARG A 18 7.22 -199.53 151.49
C ARG A 18 7.50 -198.06 151.82
N ILE A 19 8.17 -197.81 152.96
CA ILE A 19 8.59 -196.46 153.36
C ILE A 19 9.64 -195.91 152.38
N ARG A 20 10.62 -196.71 151.96
CA ARG A 20 11.59 -196.34 150.92
C ARG A 20 10.91 -195.99 149.60
N GLN A 21 10.06 -196.87 149.09
CA GLN A 21 9.27 -196.65 147.86
C GLN A 21 8.31 -195.45 147.96
N THR A 22 8.02 -194.97 149.16
CA THR A 22 7.26 -193.73 149.37
C THR A 22 8.19 -192.53 149.40
N ILE A 23 9.27 -192.54 150.19
CA ILE A 23 10.30 -191.49 150.20
C ILE A 23 10.86 -191.23 148.79
N ASP A 24 11.09 -192.27 147.99
CA ASP A 24 11.61 -192.12 146.63
C ASP A 24 10.53 -191.63 145.63
N ARG A 25 9.24 -191.84 145.90
CA ARG A 25 8.14 -191.19 145.17
C ARG A 25 8.02 -189.72 145.55
N ASP A 26 8.03 -189.42 146.84
CA ASP A 26 7.93 -188.06 147.39
C ASP A 26 9.13 -187.21 146.92
N ARG A 27 10.31 -187.81 146.79
CA ARG A 27 11.49 -187.19 146.14
C ARG A 27 11.25 -186.88 144.67
N LEU A 28 10.76 -187.84 143.88
CA LEU A 28 10.43 -187.62 142.48
C LEU A 28 9.35 -186.55 142.29
N GLU A 29 8.41 -186.42 143.23
CA GLU A 29 7.39 -185.36 143.27
C GLU A 29 8.02 -184.00 143.63
N VAL A 30 8.91 -183.94 144.64
CA VAL A 30 9.67 -182.72 144.97
C VAL A 30 10.56 -182.27 143.80
N ASP A 31 11.23 -183.19 143.10
CA ASP A 31 12.04 -182.88 141.92
C ASP A 31 11.18 -182.37 140.75
N GLN A 32 9.98 -182.95 140.55
CA GLN A 32 8.99 -182.44 139.59
C GLN A 32 8.49 -181.04 139.95
N LEU A 33 8.09 -180.81 141.21
CA LEU A 33 7.62 -179.51 141.69
C LEU A 33 8.72 -178.44 141.64
N ASN A 34 9.99 -178.81 141.88
CA ASN A 34 11.13 -177.91 141.68
C ASN A 34 11.32 -177.55 140.20
N ALA A 35 11.16 -178.51 139.28
CA ALA A 35 11.21 -178.25 137.84
C ALA A 35 10.02 -177.39 137.36
N GLU A 36 8.81 -177.66 137.82
CA GLU A 36 7.63 -176.82 137.54
C GLU A 36 7.80 -175.40 138.09
N LYS A 37 8.31 -175.25 139.33
CA LYS A 37 8.63 -173.94 139.91
C LYS A 37 9.65 -173.19 139.06
N GLN A 38 10.75 -173.84 138.65
CA GLN A 38 11.76 -173.21 137.79
C GLN A 38 11.15 -172.75 136.46
N ASN A 39 10.32 -173.58 135.82
CA ASN A 39 9.60 -173.21 134.60
C ASN A 39 8.63 -172.03 134.80
N LEU A 40 8.01 -171.90 135.99
CA LEU A 40 7.14 -170.77 136.34
C LEU A 40 7.96 -169.50 136.64
N ASP A 41 9.07 -169.60 137.37
CA ASP A 41 9.99 -168.49 137.65
C ASP A 41 10.57 -167.94 136.32
N ASP A 42 11.03 -168.82 135.42
CA ASP A 42 11.49 -168.45 134.07
C ASP A 42 10.38 -167.80 133.24
N ARG A 43 9.14 -168.28 133.36
CA ARG A 43 7.99 -167.67 132.69
C ARG A 43 7.65 -166.28 133.26
N ILE A 44 7.79 -166.07 134.57
CA ILE A 44 7.61 -164.76 135.22
C ILE A 44 8.69 -163.79 134.73
N VAL A 45 9.95 -164.22 134.63
CA VAL A 45 11.06 -163.40 134.09
C VAL A 45 10.76 -162.98 132.64
N ASN A 46 10.32 -163.91 131.79
CA ASN A 46 9.97 -163.61 130.40
C ASN A 46 8.76 -162.65 130.30
N LEU A 47 7.67 -162.91 131.03
CA LEU A 47 6.50 -162.01 131.04
C LEU A 47 6.83 -160.61 131.58
N THR A 48 7.75 -160.50 132.54
CA THR A 48 8.24 -159.21 133.06
C THR A 48 9.05 -158.46 132.01
N ARG A 49 9.88 -159.17 131.24
CA ARG A 49 10.62 -158.61 130.10
C ARG A 49 9.66 -158.10 129.01
N ASP A 50 8.68 -158.91 128.63
CA ASP A 50 7.69 -158.57 127.60
C ASP A 50 6.80 -157.39 128.03
N HIS A 51 6.38 -157.34 129.29
CA HIS A 51 5.68 -156.20 129.88
C HIS A 51 6.49 -154.90 129.75
N ASN A 52 7.77 -154.93 130.09
CA ASN A 52 8.63 -153.74 130.03
C ASN A 52 8.86 -153.29 128.57
N LEU A 53 9.04 -154.24 127.65
CA LEU A 53 9.11 -153.94 126.21
C LEU A 53 7.80 -153.34 125.68
N LEU A 54 6.63 -153.77 126.17
CA LEU A 54 5.34 -153.18 125.81
C LEU A 54 5.18 -151.76 126.37
N ASP A 55 5.57 -151.52 127.62
CA ASP A 55 5.57 -150.19 128.25
C ASP A 55 6.50 -149.19 127.54
N GLU A 56 7.72 -149.60 127.18
CA GLU A 56 8.65 -148.81 126.34
C GLU A 56 8.06 -148.51 124.95
N ASN A 57 7.39 -149.48 124.32
CA ASN A 57 6.71 -149.27 123.04
C ASN A 57 5.51 -148.32 123.17
N CYS A 58 4.70 -148.43 124.23
CA CYS A 58 3.60 -147.50 124.51
C CYS A 58 4.09 -146.06 124.65
N LYS A 59 5.11 -145.82 125.49
CA LYS A 59 5.75 -144.51 125.65
C LYS A 59 6.26 -143.95 124.31
N THR A 60 6.96 -144.79 123.54
CA THR A 60 7.47 -144.45 122.21
C THR A 60 6.35 -144.08 121.22
N MET A 61 5.16 -144.68 121.35
CA MET A 61 3.99 -144.37 120.50
C MET A 61 3.24 -143.12 120.98
N ASP A 62 3.17 -142.85 122.29
CA ASP A 62 2.65 -141.59 122.84
C ASP A 62 3.53 -140.39 122.45
N ASP A 63 4.86 -140.53 122.48
CA ASP A 63 5.77 -139.48 122.01
C ASP A 63 5.58 -139.17 120.52
N LYS A 64 5.42 -140.21 119.68
CA LYS A 64 5.09 -140.05 118.25
C LYS A 64 3.73 -139.37 118.08
N LEU A 65 2.70 -139.80 118.82
CA LEU A 65 1.35 -139.22 118.80
C LEU A 65 1.37 -137.74 119.18
N ASN A 66 2.10 -137.37 120.22
CA ASN A 66 2.21 -135.99 120.70
C ASN A 66 3.02 -135.12 119.72
N ASN A 67 4.08 -135.66 119.10
CA ASN A 67 4.79 -135.00 118.01
C ASN A 67 3.87 -134.78 116.78
N MET A 68 3.09 -135.79 116.37
CA MET A 68 2.11 -135.66 115.29
C MET A 68 1.04 -134.59 115.60
N LYS A 69 0.47 -134.57 116.81
CA LYS A 69 -0.47 -133.52 117.25
C LYS A 69 0.14 -132.11 117.20
N ARG A 70 1.44 -131.98 117.53
CA ARG A 70 2.16 -130.70 117.43
C ARG A 70 2.38 -130.27 115.98
N ASN A 71 2.75 -131.21 115.11
CA ASN A 71 2.97 -130.93 113.69
C ASN A 71 1.68 -130.60 112.94
N LEU A 72 0.54 -131.19 113.34
CA LEU A 72 -0.78 -130.80 112.83
C LEU A 72 -1.10 -129.34 113.17
N ARG A 73 -0.99 -128.92 114.44
CA ARG A 73 -1.22 -127.50 114.82
C ARG A 73 -0.35 -126.52 114.04
N ILE A 74 0.93 -126.84 113.85
CA ILE A 74 1.87 -126.03 113.05
C ILE A 74 1.50 -126.02 111.56
N MET A 75 0.75 -127.02 111.07
CA MET A 75 0.20 -127.05 109.71
C MET A 75 -1.09 -126.23 109.62
N ASP A 76 -1.98 -126.35 110.60
CA ASP A 76 -3.23 -125.58 110.70
C ASP A 76 -2.92 -124.06 110.78
N GLU A 77 -2.02 -123.65 111.68
CA GLU A 77 -1.52 -122.27 111.83
C GLU A 77 -0.93 -121.71 110.51
N LYS A 78 -0.29 -122.57 109.70
CA LYS A 78 0.23 -122.19 108.38
C LYS A 78 -0.87 -122.09 107.33
N ILE A 79 -1.85 -122.99 107.35
CA ILE A 79 -3.00 -122.96 106.43
C ILE A 79 -3.77 -121.65 106.63
N ASP A 80 -4.11 -121.31 107.87
CA ASP A 80 -4.78 -120.05 108.22
C ASP A 80 -3.96 -118.83 107.76
N SER A 81 -2.66 -118.81 108.04
CA SER A 81 -1.75 -117.75 107.58
C SER A 81 -1.69 -117.65 106.05
N THR A 82 -1.72 -118.76 105.31
CA THR A 82 -1.76 -118.73 103.84
C THR A 82 -3.11 -118.30 103.29
N ASN A 83 -4.21 -118.63 103.96
CA ASN A 83 -5.56 -118.21 103.58
C ASN A 83 -5.71 -116.70 103.73
N SER A 84 -5.35 -116.12 104.88
CA SER A 84 -5.40 -114.66 105.10
C SER A 84 -4.56 -113.88 104.08
N ARG A 85 -3.37 -114.41 103.71
CA ARG A 85 -2.52 -113.80 102.67
C ARG A 85 -3.10 -113.94 101.26
N LEU A 86 -3.87 -114.99 100.99
CA LEU A 86 -4.57 -115.18 99.72
C LEU A 86 -5.76 -114.21 99.59
N GLU A 87 -6.55 -114.05 100.66
CA GLU A 87 -7.63 -113.05 100.73
C GLU A 87 -7.09 -111.62 100.54
N GLU A 88 -5.94 -111.29 101.15
CA GLU A 88 -5.28 -109.99 100.94
C GLU A 88 -4.88 -109.79 99.47
N LEU A 89 -4.27 -110.80 98.84
CA LEU A 89 -3.84 -110.73 97.44
C LEU A 89 -5.02 -110.64 96.46
N GLU A 90 -6.14 -111.33 96.73
CA GLU A 90 -7.38 -111.16 95.96
C GLU A 90 -7.95 -109.74 96.13
N GLY A 91 -7.89 -109.18 97.35
CA GLY A 91 -8.27 -107.79 97.60
C GLY A 91 -7.43 -106.80 96.80
N GLN A 92 -6.11 -106.97 96.81
CA GLN A 92 -5.18 -106.14 96.03
C GLN A 92 -5.41 -106.28 94.51
N LEU A 93 -5.67 -107.49 94.01
CA LEU A 93 -5.96 -107.75 92.60
C LEU A 93 -7.22 -107.01 92.15
N ARG A 94 -8.33 -107.12 92.90
CA ARG A 94 -9.60 -106.43 92.58
C ARG A 94 -9.51 -104.91 92.63
N VAL A 95 -8.53 -104.35 93.36
CA VAL A 95 -8.22 -102.91 93.30
C VAL A 95 -7.45 -102.57 92.02
N LYS A 96 -6.45 -103.38 91.64
CA LYS A 96 -5.67 -103.17 90.42
C LYS A 96 -6.46 -103.37 89.13
N GLU A 97 -7.44 -104.27 89.12
CA GLU A 97 -8.40 -104.43 88.02
C GLU A 97 -9.17 -103.10 87.80
N ARG A 98 -9.75 -102.52 88.85
CA ARG A 98 -10.47 -101.24 88.77
C ARG A 98 -9.59 -100.06 88.39
N GLU A 99 -8.39 -99.95 88.96
CA GLU A 99 -7.41 -98.92 88.56
C GLU A 99 -7.08 -99.01 87.06
N THR A 100 -7.08 -100.22 86.50
CA THR A 100 -6.85 -100.45 85.07
C THR A 100 -8.07 -100.06 84.22
N GLU A 101 -9.29 -100.41 84.67
CA GLU A 101 -10.55 -99.99 84.02
C GLU A 101 -10.69 -98.46 84.00
N ASP A 102 -10.44 -97.78 85.13
CA ASP A 102 -10.46 -96.31 85.22
C ASP A 102 -9.41 -95.66 84.30
N ALA A 103 -8.21 -96.24 84.21
CA ALA A 103 -7.16 -95.77 83.31
C ALA A 103 -7.52 -95.97 81.82
N GLU A 104 -8.17 -97.08 81.47
CA GLU A 104 -8.68 -97.37 80.13
C GLU A 104 -9.74 -96.32 79.71
N ILE A 105 -10.70 -96.03 80.61
CA ILE A 105 -11.75 -95.01 80.42
C ILE A 105 -11.14 -93.61 80.23
N GLN A 106 -10.14 -93.25 81.03
CA GLN A 106 -9.41 -91.97 80.89
C GLN A 106 -8.63 -91.89 79.58
N ARG A 107 -7.96 -92.98 79.17
CA ARG A 107 -7.23 -93.08 77.89
C ARG A 107 -8.17 -92.84 76.71
N GLU A 108 -9.36 -93.46 76.72
CA GLU A 108 -10.35 -93.22 75.67
C GLU A 108 -10.91 -91.79 75.67
N ALA A 109 -11.15 -91.20 76.84
CA ALA A 109 -11.62 -89.82 76.95
C ALA A 109 -10.61 -88.85 76.32
N MET A 110 -9.33 -88.95 76.70
CA MET A 110 -8.25 -88.17 76.09
C MET A 110 -8.12 -88.42 74.59
N GLN A 111 -8.31 -89.66 74.11
CA GLN A 111 -8.25 -89.97 72.68
C GLN A 111 -9.43 -89.36 71.89
N ARG A 112 -10.61 -89.23 72.50
CA ARG A 112 -11.76 -88.49 71.95
C ARG A 112 -11.48 -86.98 71.90
N GLU A 113 -10.94 -86.39 72.96
CA GLU A 113 -10.55 -84.97 73.01
C GLU A 113 -9.48 -84.62 71.96
N VAL A 114 -8.40 -85.40 71.87
CA VAL A 114 -7.35 -85.24 70.86
C VAL A 114 -7.90 -85.33 69.43
N SER A 115 -8.93 -86.15 69.20
CA SER A 115 -9.60 -86.26 67.91
C SER A 115 -10.46 -85.02 67.59
N SER A 116 -11.18 -84.49 68.60
CA SER A 116 -11.95 -83.24 68.48
C SER A 116 -11.04 -82.03 68.21
N LEU A 117 -9.94 -81.89 68.96
CA LEU A 117 -8.96 -80.82 68.78
C LEU A 117 -8.33 -80.85 67.37
N LYS A 118 -8.00 -82.04 66.84
CA LYS A 118 -7.49 -82.20 65.47
C LYS A 118 -8.50 -81.74 64.40
N GLN A 119 -9.80 -81.97 64.62
CA GLN A 119 -10.85 -81.50 63.71
C GLN A 119 -11.01 -79.97 63.81
N SER A 120 -11.03 -79.41 65.01
CA SER A 120 -11.12 -77.95 65.21
C SER A 120 -9.91 -77.20 64.59
N ILE A 121 -8.69 -77.72 64.74
CA ILE A 121 -7.48 -77.18 64.09
C ILE A 121 -7.61 -77.20 62.55
N LYS A 122 -8.25 -78.23 61.99
CA LYS A 122 -8.49 -78.33 60.54
C LYS A 122 -9.51 -77.31 60.06
N GLU A 123 -10.57 -77.08 60.83
CA GLU A 123 -11.61 -76.08 60.56
C GLU A 123 -11.04 -74.66 60.62
N GLN A 124 -10.35 -74.30 61.71
CA GLN A 124 -9.64 -73.01 61.86
C GLN A 124 -8.62 -72.78 60.73
N LYS A 125 -7.92 -73.83 60.27
CA LYS A 125 -7.01 -73.73 59.12
C LYS A 125 -7.74 -73.44 57.80
N THR A 126 -8.97 -73.93 57.61
CA THR A 126 -9.79 -73.57 56.45
C THR A 126 -10.36 -72.16 56.55
N GLU A 127 -10.77 -71.70 57.74
CA GLU A 127 -11.22 -70.32 57.98
C GLU A 127 -10.10 -69.32 57.73
N LEU A 128 -8.89 -69.56 58.27
CA LEU A 128 -7.71 -68.72 58.03
C LEU A 128 -7.36 -68.62 56.53
N LYS A 129 -7.53 -69.70 55.77
CA LYS A 129 -7.31 -69.67 54.32
C LYS A 129 -8.34 -68.78 53.61
N ALA A 130 -9.62 -68.93 53.93
CA ALA A 130 -10.70 -68.11 53.36
C ALA A 130 -10.55 -66.61 53.74
N LEU A 131 -10.14 -66.33 54.98
CA LEU A 131 -9.86 -64.96 55.43
C LEU A 131 -8.67 -64.35 54.67
N ASN A 132 -7.59 -65.11 54.45
CA ASN A 132 -6.44 -64.65 53.67
C ASN A 132 -6.81 -64.38 52.19
N GLU A 133 -7.65 -65.23 51.60
CA GLU A 133 -8.18 -65.03 50.24
C GLU A 133 -9.05 -63.76 50.15
N SER A 134 -9.88 -63.50 51.19
CA SER A 134 -10.69 -62.27 51.30
C SER A 134 -9.83 -61.01 51.46
N ILE A 135 -8.77 -61.06 52.27
CA ILE A 135 -7.79 -59.96 52.41
C ILE A 135 -7.11 -59.66 51.06
N GLN A 136 -6.68 -60.69 50.33
CA GLN A 136 -6.05 -60.52 49.02
C GLN A 136 -7.02 -59.91 47.98
N GLU A 137 -8.31 -60.25 48.04
CA GLU A 137 -9.35 -59.62 47.21
C GLU A 137 -9.56 -58.15 47.60
N ALA A 138 -9.57 -57.83 48.90
CA ALA A 138 -9.69 -56.45 49.39
C ALA A 138 -8.49 -55.58 48.98
N GLU A 139 -7.26 -56.09 49.07
CA GLU A 139 -6.07 -55.39 48.55
C GLU A 139 -6.17 -55.13 47.04
N ASN A 140 -6.68 -56.09 46.25
CA ASN A 140 -6.86 -55.92 44.82
C ASN A 140 -7.90 -54.83 44.49
N LYS A 141 -9.00 -54.76 45.27
CA LYS A 141 -9.99 -53.67 45.17
C LYS A 141 -9.38 -52.31 45.51
N ILE A 142 -8.57 -52.24 46.58
CA ILE A 142 -7.83 -51.01 46.94
C ILE A 142 -6.88 -50.60 45.81
N ARG A 143 -6.07 -51.52 45.27
CA ARG A 143 -5.17 -51.26 44.12
C ARG A 143 -5.91 -50.74 42.88
N GLY A 144 -7.13 -51.23 42.61
CA GLY A 144 -7.99 -50.73 41.55
C GLY A 144 -8.47 -49.29 41.79
N ILE A 145 -9.06 -49.03 42.96
CA ILE A 145 -9.53 -47.69 43.36
C ILE A 145 -8.40 -46.66 43.33
N ASP A 146 -7.19 -47.04 43.76
CA ASP A 146 -6.01 -46.19 43.75
C ASP A 146 -5.54 -45.83 42.32
N HIS A 147 -5.74 -46.74 41.35
CA HIS A 147 -5.50 -46.48 39.93
C HIS A 147 -6.57 -45.54 39.34
N ASP A 148 -7.85 -45.79 39.62
CA ASP A 148 -8.96 -44.97 39.13
C ASP A 148 -8.93 -43.54 39.70
N ALA A 149 -8.51 -43.38 40.95
CA ALA A 149 -8.27 -42.07 41.58
C ALA A 149 -7.15 -41.30 40.86
N ARG A 150 -6.03 -41.95 40.55
CA ARG A 150 -4.91 -41.34 39.78
C ARG A 150 -5.35 -40.95 38.37
N ASN A 151 -6.11 -41.81 37.69
CA ASN A 151 -6.69 -41.51 36.37
C ASN A 151 -7.64 -40.30 36.43
N THR A 152 -8.51 -40.24 37.45
CA THR A 152 -9.44 -39.12 37.66
C THR A 152 -8.71 -37.81 37.96
N PHE A 153 -7.66 -37.83 38.78
CA PHE A 153 -6.82 -36.64 39.00
C PHE A 153 -6.13 -36.19 37.71
N HIS A 154 -5.59 -37.11 36.92
CA HIS A 154 -4.97 -36.77 35.63
C HIS A 154 -5.98 -36.15 34.65
N GLN A 155 -7.20 -36.68 34.56
CA GLN A 155 -8.28 -36.12 33.75
C GLN A 155 -8.71 -34.73 34.24
N ARG A 156 -8.86 -34.54 35.55
CA ARG A 156 -9.13 -33.23 36.18
C ARG A 156 -8.07 -32.20 35.80
N ASP A 157 -6.79 -32.58 35.87
CA ASP A 157 -5.69 -31.65 35.62
C ASP A 157 -5.56 -31.31 34.13
N GLN A 158 -5.81 -32.27 33.23
CA GLN A 158 -6.02 -31.96 31.81
C GLN A 158 -7.21 -31.02 31.56
N ALA A 159 -8.33 -31.21 32.26
CA ALA A 159 -9.51 -30.35 32.12
C ALA A 159 -9.24 -28.93 32.63
N LYS A 160 -8.53 -28.78 33.75
CA LYS A 160 -8.06 -27.50 34.29
C LYS A 160 -7.18 -26.75 33.29
N LEU A 161 -6.18 -27.42 32.70
CA LEU A 161 -5.32 -26.85 31.66
C LEU A 161 -6.11 -26.44 30.38
N LYS A 162 -7.19 -27.15 30.04
CA LYS A 162 -8.09 -26.76 28.94
C LYS A 162 -8.90 -25.51 29.28
N LEU A 163 -9.43 -25.41 30.50
CA LEU A 163 -10.16 -24.22 30.98
C LEU A 163 -9.26 -22.98 31.06
N GLU A 164 -8.01 -23.14 31.52
CA GLU A 164 -7.03 -22.05 31.58
C GLU A 164 -6.72 -21.49 30.18
N ARG A 165 -6.50 -22.36 29.19
CA ARG A 165 -6.32 -21.96 27.77
C ARG A 165 -7.55 -21.30 27.17
N LEU A 166 -8.76 -21.80 27.47
CA LEU A 166 -10.01 -21.20 26.99
C LEU A 166 -10.22 -19.81 27.60
N ASN A 167 -9.93 -19.63 28.89
CA ASN A 167 -10.00 -18.32 29.55
C ASN A 167 -8.98 -17.33 28.96
N GLU A 168 -7.77 -17.78 28.64
CA GLU A 168 -6.76 -16.96 27.96
C GLU A 168 -7.22 -16.55 26.55
N GLN A 169 -7.79 -17.48 25.77
CA GLN A 169 -8.36 -17.19 24.45
C GLN A 169 -9.55 -16.23 24.52
N ILE A 170 -10.41 -16.36 25.52
CA ILE A 170 -11.53 -15.43 25.77
C ILE A 170 -11.00 -14.04 26.14
N LEU A 171 -9.96 -13.94 26.97
CA LEU A 171 -9.33 -12.67 27.33
C LEU A 171 -8.70 -11.99 26.11
N GLN A 172 -7.92 -12.72 25.31
CA GLN A 172 -7.33 -12.21 24.07
C GLN A 172 -8.41 -11.75 23.07
N SER A 173 -9.47 -12.54 22.88
CA SER A 173 -10.63 -12.20 22.04
C SER A 173 -11.36 -10.94 22.53
N SER A 174 -11.53 -10.79 23.85
CA SER A 174 -12.15 -9.60 24.46
C SER A 174 -11.32 -8.34 24.26
N ILE A 175 -9.99 -8.44 24.37
CA ILE A 175 -9.06 -7.32 24.10
C ILE A 175 -9.16 -6.90 22.63
N LEU A 176 -9.05 -7.85 21.69
CA LEU A 176 -9.17 -7.58 20.25
C LEU A 176 -10.54 -7.00 19.89
N PHE A 177 -11.62 -7.50 20.49
CA PHE A 177 -12.97 -6.97 20.30
C PHE A 177 -13.08 -5.52 20.80
N GLU A 178 -12.52 -5.17 21.96
CA GLU A 178 -12.57 -3.79 22.44
C GLU A 178 -11.66 -2.87 21.60
N GLU A 179 -10.52 -3.36 21.12
CA GLU A 179 -9.66 -2.63 20.17
C GLU A 179 -10.40 -2.36 18.84
N HIS A 180 -11.05 -3.36 18.24
CA HIS A 180 -11.90 -3.15 17.07
C HIS A 180 -13.02 -2.16 17.36
N SER A 181 -13.70 -2.30 18.51
CA SER A 181 -14.75 -1.35 18.95
C SER A 181 -14.22 0.06 19.19
N ARG A 182 -12.93 0.24 19.54
CA ARG A 182 -12.27 1.56 19.64
C ARG A 182 -11.95 2.14 18.26
N HIS A 183 -11.42 1.32 17.34
CA HIS A 183 -11.16 1.72 15.95
C HIS A 183 -12.45 2.11 15.20
N GLU A 184 -13.53 1.35 15.37
CA GLU A 184 -14.85 1.65 14.80
C GLU A 184 -15.38 3.00 15.35
N ARG A 185 -15.35 3.19 16.67
CA ARG A 185 -15.73 4.48 17.30
C ARG A 185 -14.85 5.65 16.85
N ALA A 186 -13.57 5.43 16.50
CA ALA A 186 -12.72 6.44 15.90
C ALA A 186 -13.15 6.76 14.45
N LYS A 187 -13.40 5.74 13.63
CA LYS A 187 -13.84 5.89 12.24
C LYS A 187 -15.22 6.56 12.12
N TYR A 188 -16.16 6.29 13.04
CA TYR A 188 -17.42 7.05 13.11
C TYR A 188 -17.21 8.53 13.44
N LYS A 189 -16.25 8.87 14.31
CA LYS A 189 -15.89 10.27 14.61
C LYS A 189 -15.21 10.97 13.42
N GLU A 190 -14.31 10.29 12.74
CA GLU A 190 -13.69 10.78 11.48
C GLU A 190 -14.77 11.06 10.43
N LEU A 191 -15.68 10.10 10.19
CA LEU A 191 -16.77 10.24 9.23
C LEU A 191 -17.72 11.40 9.61
N GLN A 192 -18.04 11.56 10.89
CA GLN A 192 -18.84 12.70 11.38
C GLN A 192 -18.12 14.04 11.18
N GLY A 193 -16.79 14.08 11.33
CA GLY A 193 -15.97 15.26 11.03
C GLY A 193 -15.95 15.60 9.54
N LEU A 194 -15.77 14.58 8.67
CA LEU A 194 -15.82 14.74 7.23
C LEU A 194 -17.20 15.20 6.73
N LEU A 195 -18.28 14.67 7.29
CA LEU A 195 -19.65 15.12 6.98
C LEU A 195 -19.87 16.59 7.35
N LYS A 196 -19.41 17.04 8.51
CA LYS A 196 -19.46 18.47 8.89
C LYS A 196 -18.68 19.34 7.92
N SER A 197 -17.42 19.00 7.66
CA SER A 197 -16.57 19.74 6.73
C SER A 197 -17.14 19.77 5.31
N LEU A 198 -17.82 18.70 4.87
CA LEU A 198 -18.53 18.66 3.60
C LEU A 198 -19.74 19.61 3.61
N THR A 199 -20.58 19.61 4.65
CA THR A 199 -21.70 20.57 4.74
C THR A 199 -21.26 22.04 4.86
N GLU A 200 -20.12 22.29 5.52
CA GLU A 200 -19.49 23.61 5.57
C GLU A 200 -19.01 24.04 4.18
N ARG A 201 -18.33 23.15 3.45
CA ARG A 201 -17.85 23.37 2.08
C ARG A 201 -18.98 23.51 1.05
N GLU A 202 -20.09 22.79 1.22
CA GLU A 202 -21.30 22.97 0.42
C GLU A 202 -21.92 24.36 0.65
N LYS A 203 -21.98 24.82 1.90
CA LYS A 203 -22.41 26.17 2.25
C LYS A 203 -21.49 27.24 1.68
N GLU A 204 -20.17 27.09 1.83
CA GLU A 204 -19.16 27.96 1.18
C GLU A 204 -19.35 28.01 -0.34
N HIS A 205 -19.56 26.86 -0.99
CA HIS A 205 -19.79 26.79 -2.42
C HIS A 205 -21.13 27.43 -2.84
N GLN A 206 -22.17 27.29 -2.03
CA GLN A 206 -23.46 27.96 -2.25
C GLN A 206 -23.33 29.48 -2.10
N GLU A 207 -22.60 29.97 -1.10
CA GLU A 207 -22.30 31.39 -0.92
C GLU A 207 -21.45 31.94 -2.08
N ALA A 208 -20.41 31.23 -2.49
CA ALA A 208 -19.59 31.58 -3.65
C ALA A 208 -20.38 31.57 -4.98
N ARG A 209 -21.37 30.68 -5.12
CA ARG A 209 -22.29 30.66 -6.27
C ARG A 209 -23.28 31.82 -6.24
N MET A 210 -23.71 32.26 -5.05
CA MET A 210 -24.55 33.45 -4.89
C MET A 210 -23.77 34.74 -5.17
N THR A 211 -22.50 34.85 -4.80
CA THR A 211 -21.67 36.01 -5.17
C THR A 211 -21.32 36.00 -6.66
N LEU A 212 -21.01 34.84 -7.26
CA LEU A 212 -20.82 34.70 -8.71
C LEU A 212 -22.06 35.12 -9.51
N ASN A 213 -23.26 34.78 -9.04
CA ASN A 213 -24.49 35.22 -9.70
C ASN A 213 -24.67 36.75 -9.63
N LYS A 214 -24.37 37.38 -8.48
CA LYS A 214 -24.40 38.85 -8.36
C LYS A 214 -23.40 39.53 -9.28
N THR A 215 -22.15 39.05 -9.34
CA THR A 215 -21.14 39.66 -10.23
C THR A 215 -21.47 39.42 -11.70
N ARG A 216 -22.14 38.31 -12.05
CA ARG A 216 -22.71 38.12 -13.40
C ARG A 216 -23.81 39.13 -13.72
N GLU A 217 -24.75 39.38 -12.80
CA GLU A 217 -25.75 40.42 -13.02
C GLU A 217 -25.13 41.82 -13.14
N GLU A 218 -24.06 42.12 -12.38
CA GLU A 218 -23.33 43.39 -12.44
C GLU A 218 -22.58 43.55 -13.77
N VAL A 219 -21.92 42.48 -14.24
CA VAL A 219 -21.31 42.43 -15.58
C VAL A 219 -22.37 42.58 -16.66
N GLU A 220 -23.50 41.87 -16.59
CA GLU A 220 -24.60 42.00 -17.56
C GLU A 220 -25.19 43.43 -17.56
N LYS A 221 -25.32 44.08 -16.40
CA LYS A 221 -25.76 45.48 -16.30
C LYS A 221 -24.77 46.44 -16.96
N GLU A 222 -23.46 46.22 -16.80
CA GLU A 222 -22.42 47.06 -17.41
C GLU A 222 -22.22 46.75 -18.91
N GLU A 223 -22.31 45.49 -19.35
CA GLU A 223 -22.37 45.11 -20.78
C GLU A 223 -23.58 45.76 -21.46
N ASN A 224 -24.75 45.76 -20.82
CA ASN A 224 -25.93 46.47 -21.31
C ASN A 224 -25.75 48.00 -21.31
N ARG A 225 -24.91 48.57 -20.42
CA ARG A 225 -24.57 50.00 -20.41
C ARG A 225 -23.59 50.35 -21.53
N LEU A 226 -22.57 49.53 -21.72
CA LEU A 226 -21.57 49.63 -22.79
C LEU A 226 -22.21 49.45 -24.16
N ASN A 227 -23.11 48.47 -24.34
CA ASN A 227 -23.85 48.28 -25.58
C ASN A 227 -24.68 49.52 -25.95
N ARG A 228 -25.36 50.18 -24.99
CA ARG A 228 -26.05 51.46 -25.25
C ARG A 228 -25.09 52.58 -25.66
N LEU A 229 -23.92 52.67 -25.02
CA LEU A 229 -22.89 53.65 -25.37
C LEU A 229 -22.30 53.38 -26.77
N VAL A 230 -22.09 52.12 -27.14
CA VAL A 230 -21.64 51.70 -28.47
C VAL A 230 -22.72 51.96 -29.53
N SER A 231 -24.00 51.71 -29.24
CA SER A 231 -25.12 52.08 -30.13
C SER A 231 -25.21 53.60 -30.34
N SER A 232 -25.04 54.41 -29.28
CA SER A 232 -24.98 55.87 -29.40
C SER A 232 -23.80 56.30 -30.27
N ALA A 233 -22.59 55.85 -29.93
CA ALA A 233 -21.37 56.20 -30.66
C ALA A 233 -21.42 55.75 -32.13
N ASN A 234 -22.04 54.60 -32.44
CA ASN A 234 -22.26 54.18 -33.82
C ASN A 234 -23.26 55.09 -34.57
N SER A 235 -24.33 55.54 -33.90
CA SER A 235 -25.26 56.52 -34.48
C SER A 235 -24.56 57.86 -34.75
N ASP A 236 -23.73 58.34 -33.82
CA ASP A 236 -22.94 59.56 -33.98
C ASP A 236 -21.93 59.41 -35.14
N LEU A 237 -21.28 58.24 -35.25
CA LEU A 237 -20.31 57.93 -36.30
C LEU A 237 -20.99 57.76 -37.67
N GLU A 238 -22.23 57.27 -37.74
CA GLU A 238 -23.03 57.22 -38.96
C GLU A 238 -23.51 58.62 -39.40
N MET A 239 -23.86 59.49 -38.45
CA MET A 239 -24.13 60.91 -38.70
C MET A 239 -22.87 61.62 -39.26
N VAL A 240 -21.70 61.39 -38.67
CA VAL A 240 -20.41 61.89 -39.18
C VAL A 240 -20.07 61.32 -40.56
N ARG A 241 -20.35 60.04 -40.84
CA ARG A 241 -20.15 59.42 -42.17
C ARG A 241 -21.06 60.02 -43.23
N THR A 242 -22.32 60.30 -42.91
CA THR A 242 -23.25 60.90 -43.87
C THR A 242 -22.90 62.34 -44.19
N ASP A 243 -22.41 63.13 -43.23
CA ASP A 243 -21.86 64.47 -43.49
C ASP A 243 -20.52 64.45 -44.24
N LEU A 244 -19.63 63.49 -43.94
CA LEU A 244 -18.40 63.29 -44.71
C LEU A 244 -18.71 62.95 -46.18
N SER A 245 -19.71 62.10 -46.43
CA SER A 245 -20.19 61.74 -47.76
C SER A 245 -20.71 62.97 -48.53
N LYS A 246 -21.53 63.83 -47.90
CA LYS A 246 -21.95 65.13 -48.48
C LYS A 246 -20.74 65.98 -48.87
N LYS A 247 -19.73 66.08 -47.99
CA LYS A 247 -18.51 66.85 -48.25
C LYS A 247 -17.62 66.24 -49.34
N GLN A 248 -17.64 64.93 -49.55
CA GLN A 248 -16.99 64.31 -50.70
C GLN A 248 -17.72 64.61 -52.02
N VAL A 249 -19.05 64.65 -52.03
CA VAL A 249 -19.85 65.06 -53.21
C VAL A 249 -19.62 66.54 -53.55
N GLU A 250 -19.60 67.43 -52.55
CA GLU A 250 -19.21 68.84 -52.74
C GLU A 250 -17.79 68.96 -53.31
N LEU A 251 -16.83 68.18 -52.79
CA LEU A 251 -15.43 68.23 -53.25
C LEU A 251 -15.28 67.80 -54.73
N GLU A 252 -15.93 66.72 -55.16
CA GLU A 252 -15.81 66.29 -56.56
C GLU A 252 -16.58 67.24 -57.51
N THR A 253 -17.63 67.91 -57.04
CA THR A 253 -18.30 69.00 -57.79
C THR A 253 -17.30 70.14 -58.04
N ILE A 254 -16.58 70.59 -56.99
CA ILE A 254 -15.56 71.63 -57.09
C ILE A 254 -14.37 71.19 -57.97
N LYS A 255 -13.99 69.90 -57.98
CA LYS A 255 -12.97 69.39 -58.93
C LYS A 255 -13.44 69.40 -60.38
N MET A 256 -14.72 69.14 -60.66
CA MET A 256 -15.26 69.26 -62.01
C MET A 256 -15.23 70.71 -62.48
N GLU A 257 -15.68 71.66 -61.66
CA GLU A 257 -15.59 73.09 -61.96
C GLU A 257 -14.14 73.55 -62.17
N TYR A 258 -13.20 73.11 -61.33
CA TYR A 258 -11.78 73.40 -61.48
C TYR A 258 -11.19 72.84 -62.78
N THR A 259 -11.57 71.63 -63.20
CA THR A 259 -11.03 71.02 -64.43
C THR A 259 -11.63 71.60 -65.71
N GLU A 260 -12.86 72.13 -65.68
CA GLU A 260 -13.38 72.98 -66.77
C GLU A 260 -12.64 74.32 -66.85
N LEU A 261 -12.42 74.99 -65.70
CA LEU A 261 -11.63 76.22 -65.61
C LEU A 261 -10.19 76.03 -66.11
N GLN A 262 -9.56 74.91 -65.78
CA GLN A 262 -8.20 74.60 -66.26
C GLN A 262 -8.17 74.45 -67.80
N LYS A 263 -9.11 73.71 -68.41
CA LYS A 263 -9.21 73.64 -69.88
C LYS A 263 -9.35 75.02 -70.51
N LYS A 264 -10.22 75.86 -69.96
CA LYS A 264 -10.48 77.23 -70.45
C LYS A 264 -9.23 78.12 -70.36
N SER A 265 -8.41 77.93 -69.33
CA SER A 265 -7.11 78.58 -69.17
C SER A 265 -6.08 78.11 -70.20
N GLU A 266 -6.04 76.80 -70.51
CA GLU A 266 -5.14 76.23 -71.52
C GLU A 266 -5.51 76.65 -72.95
N GLU A 267 -6.81 76.78 -73.27
CA GLU A 267 -7.30 77.34 -74.53
C GLU A 267 -6.97 78.84 -74.69
N LEU A 268 -7.07 79.63 -73.62
CA LEU A 268 -6.66 81.04 -73.62
C LEU A 268 -5.15 81.18 -73.86
N ARG A 269 -4.32 80.40 -73.15
CA ARG A 269 -2.87 80.43 -73.32
C ARG A 269 -2.42 80.03 -74.73
N HIS A 270 -3.10 79.06 -75.37
CA HIS A 270 -2.82 78.73 -76.78
C HIS A 270 -3.14 79.88 -77.75
N ASN A 271 -4.14 80.70 -77.44
CA ASN A 271 -4.44 81.90 -78.22
C ASN A 271 -3.42 83.03 -77.97
N GLU A 272 -2.94 83.21 -76.74
CA GLU A 272 -1.87 84.16 -76.43
C GLU A 272 -0.56 83.84 -77.17
N ASP A 273 -0.13 82.57 -77.17
CA ASP A 273 1.03 82.09 -77.96
C ASP A 273 0.86 82.40 -79.47
N LYS A 274 -0.36 82.28 -80.00
CA LYS A 274 -0.71 82.62 -81.39
C LYS A 274 -0.66 84.12 -81.67
N PHE A 275 -1.10 84.94 -80.72
CA PHE A 275 -0.98 86.40 -80.78
C PHE A 275 0.49 86.87 -80.65
N ALA A 276 1.38 86.06 -80.07
CA ALA A 276 2.80 86.38 -79.90
C ALA A 276 3.59 86.34 -81.21
N GLU A 277 3.42 85.32 -82.06
CA GLU A 277 4.00 85.34 -83.42
C GLU A 277 3.36 86.40 -84.31
N LEU A 278 2.03 86.59 -84.22
CA LEU A 278 1.30 87.70 -84.87
C LEU A 278 1.95 89.07 -84.57
N SER A 279 2.24 89.33 -83.30
CA SER A 279 2.90 90.58 -82.88
C SER A 279 4.37 90.66 -83.34
N LYS A 280 5.03 89.52 -83.56
CA LYS A 280 6.42 89.43 -84.06
C LYS A 280 6.51 89.69 -85.56
N THR A 281 5.60 89.12 -86.36
CA THR A 281 5.57 89.32 -87.82
C THR A 281 5.14 90.73 -88.17
N CYS A 282 4.16 91.31 -87.45
CA CYS A 282 3.81 92.74 -87.59
C CYS A 282 5.03 93.64 -87.34
N ARG A 283 5.72 93.49 -86.20
CA ARG A 283 6.92 94.30 -85.89
C ARG A 283 8.04 94.17 -86.92
N HIS A 284 8.22 92.99 -87.52
CA HIS A 284 9.22 92.78 -88.56
C HIS A 284 8.88 93.53 -89.86
N LEU A 285 7.59 93.54 -90.24
CA LEU A 285 7.08 94.30 -91.38
C LEU A 285 7.09 95.82 -91.12
N GLU A 286 6.79 96.25 -89.88
CA GLU A 286 6.87 97.66 -89.46
C GLU A 286 8.31 98.18 -89.51
N GLN A 287 9.29 97.43 -89.01
CA GLN A 287 10.71 97.82 -89.12
C GLN A 287 11.14 97.94 -90.59
N SER A 288 10.81 96.95 -91.43
CA SER A 288 11.14 97.00 -92.86
C SER A 288 10.43 98.14 -93.62
N LEU A 289 9.36 98.71 -93.08
CA LEU A 289 8.72 99.93 -93.63
C LEU A 289 9.40 101.21 -93.14
N ILE A 290 9.91 101.24 -91.91
CA ILE A 290 10.69 102.36 -91.36
C ILE A 290 11.98 102.52 -92.17
N ASP A 291 12.76 101.45 -92.33
CA ASP A 291 14.04 101.46 -93.06
C ASP A 291 13.88 101.99 -94.50
N ARG A 292 12.79 101.60 -95.18
CA ARG A 292 12.40 102.06 -96.52
C ARG A 292 11.93 103.51 -96.57
N ASN A 293 11.38 104.05 -95.48
CA ASN A 293 10.94 105.44 -95.39
C ASN A 293 12.10 106.40 -95.08
N ASP A 294 13.12 105.94 -94.35
CA ASP A 294 14.31 106.72 -94.07
C ASP A 294 15.20 106.88 -95.31
N GLU A 295 15.41 105.83 -96.11
CA GLU A 295 16.05 105.93 -97.45
C GLU A 295 15.36 106.98 -98.35
N LYS A 296 14.02 106.95 -98.39
CA LYS A 296 13.21 107.92 -99.13
C LYS A 296 13.41 109.36 -98.61
N THR A 297 13.59 109.52 -97.30
CA THR A 297 13.71 110.83 -96.65
C THR A 297 15.10 111.45 -96.88
N GLU A 298 16.17 110.65 -96.87
CA GLU A 298 17.52 111.13 -97.26
C GLU A 298 17.59 111.53 -98.74
N LEU A 299 16.98 110.75 -99.63
CA LEU A 299 16.89 111.09 -101.06
C LEU A 299 16.16 112.43 -101.30
N ALA A 300 15.14 112.75 -100.50
CA ALA A 300 14.44 114.03 -100.56
C ALA A 300 15.34 115.20 -100.11
N LYS A 301 16.11 115.05 -99.03
CA LYS A 301 17.06 116.08 -98.55
C LYS A 301 18.13 116.41 -99.61
N ALA A 302 18.72 115.39 -100.21
CA ALA A 302 19.74 115.55 -101.25
C ALA A 302 19.21 116.30 -102.48
N LEU A 303 17.96 116.05 -102.87
CA LEU A 303 17.29 116.75 -103.96
C LEU A 303 17.02 118.23 -103.62
N THR A 304 16.64 118.55 -102.38
CA THR A 304 16.42 119.93 -101.91
C THR A 304 17.71 120.75 -101.90
N ALA A 305 18.81 120.23 -101.34
CA ALA A 305 20.09 120.93 -101.28
C ALA A 305 20.64 121.27 -102.68
N SER A 306 20.44 120.37 -103.66
CA SER A 306 20.77 120.60 -105.07
C SER A 306 19.96 121.76 -105.69
N TYR A 307 18.71 121.94 -105.27
CA TYR A 307 17.82 123.00 -105.76
C TYR A 307 18.18 124.38 -105.18
N GLU A 308 18.60 124.43 -103.92
CA GLU A 308 19.00 125.66 -103.23
C GLU A 308 20.31 126.24 -103.82
N GLU A 309 21.30 125.40 -104.09
CA GLU A 309 22.57 125.83 -104.71
C GLU A 309 22.36 126.39 -106.13
N VAL A 310 21.40 125.83 -106.88
CA VAL A 310 20.99 126.35 -108.20
C VAL A 310 20.24 127.70 -108.09
N GLN A 311 19.55 127.99 -106.98
CA GLN A 311 19.01 129.34 -106.73
C GLN A 311 20.12 130.34 -106.37
N ARG A 312 21.11 129.94 -105.54
CA ARG A 312 22.22 130.81 -105.13
C ARG A 312 22.98 131.36 -106.33
N LEU A 313 23.33 130.49 -107.29
CA LEU A 313 24.00 130.87 -108.53
C LEU A 313 23.17 131.80 -109.43
N ARG A 314 21.84 131.76 -109.35
CA ARG A 314 20.96 132.72 -110.06
C ARG A 314 20.93 134.10 -109.39
N GLN A 315 21.01 134.17 -108.06
CA GLN A 315 21.08 135.46 -107.34
C GLN A 315 22.40 136.19 -107.60
N GLU A 316 23.54 135.49 -107.58
CA GLU A 316 24.86 136.09 -107.86
C GLU A 316 24.94 136.68 -109.29
N SER A 317 24.37 135.98 -110.27
CA SER A 317 24.23 136.47 -111.66
C SER A 317 23.39 137.76 -111.76
N SER A 318 22.29 137.85 -111.00
CA SER A 318 21.46 139.06 -110.93
C SER A 318 22.19 140.26 -110.30
N GLN A 319 22.99 140.02 -109.26
CA GLN A 319 23.80 141.08 -108.63
C GLN A 319 24.91 141.61 -109.55
N MET A 320 25.53 140.75 -110.36
CA MET A 320 26.49 141.16 -111.40
C MET A 320 25.84 142.08 -112.44
N HIS A 321 24.60 141.81 -112.85
CA HIS A 321 23.88 142.64 -113.81
C HIS A 321 23.62 144.06 -113.26
N ASN A 322 23.13 144.17 -112.02
CA ASN A 322 22.74 145.45 -111.43
C ASN A 322 23.90 146.43 -111.20
N LYS A 323 25.12 145.94 -110.89
CA LYS A 323 26.30 146.82 -110.74
C LYS A 323 26.66 147.52 -112.05
N ILE A 324 26.60 146.80 -113.17
CA ILE A 324 26.88 147.35 -114.51
C ILE A 324 25.88 148.46 -114.86
N THR A 325 24.61 148.32 -114.44
CA THR A 325 23.59 149.37 -114.62
C THR A 325 23.90 150.61 -113.76
N GLN A 326 24.42 150.43 -112.54
CA GLN A 326 24.60 151.51 -111.56
C GLN A 326 25.81 152.41 -111.86
N GLU A 327 26.93 151.87 -112.34
CA GLU A 327 28.11 152.70 -112.71
C GLU A 327 27.83 153.59 -113.93
N ASN A 328 27.06 153.08 -114.90
CA ASN A 328 26.58 153.87 -116.04
C ASN A 328 25.68 155.05 -115.62
N ALA A 329 24.93 154.92 -114.53
CA ALA A 329 24.13 156.02 -113.98
C ALA A 329 24.99 157.09 -113.29
N ASN A 330 26.02 156.69 -112.56
CA ASN A 330 26.91 157.63 -111.85
C ASN A 330 27.76 158.48 -112.79
N LEU A 331 28.21 157.91 -113.92
CA LEU A 331 28.82 158.67 -115.03
C LEU A 331 27.87 159.75 -115.61
N GLY A 332 26.55 159.55 -115.51
CA GLY A 332 25.55 160.48 -116.03
C GLY A 332 25.15 161.63 -115.08
N ASN A 333 25.45 161.54 -113.79
CA ASN A 333 24.97 162.49 -112.77
C ASN A 333 26.04 163.49 -112.31
N SER A 334 27.30 163.09 -112.13
CA SER A 334 28.39 164.06 -111.89
C SER A 334 28.60 165.04 -113.06
N MET A 335 28.11 164.68 -114.25
CA MET A 335 28.04 165.54 -115.45
C MET A 335 26.90 166.58 -115.42
N ARG A 336 26.04 166.58 -114.39
CA ARG A 336 24.78 167.35 -114.35
C ARG A 336 24.81 168.50 -113.34
N ASP A 337 25.34 168.27 -112.15
CA ASP A 337 25.10 169.17 -111.00
C ASP A 337 26.12 170.32 -110.87
N LEU A 338 27.26 170.27 -111.58
CA LEU A 338 28.25 171.37 -111.64
C LEU A 338 28.00 172.38 -112.77
N ARG A 339 26.82 172.35 -113.42
CA ARG A 339 26.55 173.11 -114.67
C ARG A 339 25.43 174.17 -114.57
N THR A 340 24.77 174.35 -113.42
CA THR A 340 23.56 175.21 -113.38
C THR A 340 23.31 176.08 -112.12
N ASP A 341 24.16 176.06 -111.10
CA ASP A 341 24.12 177.05 -109.99
C ASP A 341 25.35 177.99 -109.94
N LEU A 342 26.34 177.78 -110.83
CA LEU A 342 27.52 178.62 -111.04
C LEU A 342 27.83 178.72 -112.55
N GLU A 343 28.67 179.68 -112.93
CA GLU A 343 28.74 180.22 -114.30
C GLU A 343 29.36 179.28 -115.37
N GLN A 344 28.89 179.44 -116.62
CA GLN A 344 29.46 178.99 -117.91
C GLN A 344 29.19 177.51 -118.39
N PRO A 345 29.23 177.19 -119.72
CA PRO A 345 28.09 176.45 -120.34
C PRO A 345 28.33 175.05 -121.01
N LYS A 346 27.21 174.43 -121.48
CA LYS A 346 26.94 173.63 -122.73
C LYS A 346 27.44 172.16 -123.02
N GLN A 347 26.47 171.28 -123.37
CA GLN A 347 26.47 170.15 -124.38
C GLN A 347 26.90 168.67 -124.06
N GLU A 348 26.77 167.74 -125.05
CA GLU A 348 26.25 166.31 -124.99
C GLU A 348 27.04 165.14 -125.72
N GLY A 349 26.68 163.82 -125.59
CA GLY A 349 26.77 162.78 -126.71
C GLY A 349 27.14 161.24 -126.56
N LYS A 350 26.32 160.30 -127.14
CA LYS A 350 26.52 159.07 -128.05
C LYS A 350 27.21 157.64 -127.80
N GLN A 351 26.50 156.53 -128.20
CA GLN A 351 26.76 155.32 -129.15
C GLN A 351 27.57 153.94 -128.93
N VAL A 352 26.94 152.74 -129.25
CA VAL A 352 27.25 151.61 -130.29
C VAL A 352 27.99 150.19 -130.10
N GLU A 353 27.37 149.07 -130.65
CA GLU A 353 27.71 147.71 -131.33
C GLU A 353 28.66 146.47 -130.96
N ASN A 354 28.29 145.22 -131.47
CA ASN A 354 29.02 144.17 -132.32
C ASN A 354 29.05 142.58 -132.08
N ARG A 355 29.76 141.74 -132.91
CA ARG A 355 29.47 140.28 -133.33
C ARG A 355 30.66 139.22 -133.47
N SER A 356 30.39 137.87 -133.54
CA SER A 356 30.88 136.81 -134.55
C SER A 356 31.54 135.39 -134.19
N SER A 357 31.08 134.28 -134.83
CA SER A 357 31.80 133.04 -135.41
C SER A 357 32.14 131.66 -134.69
N SER A 358 31.89 130.52 -135.42
CA SER A 358 32.60 129.18 -135.51
C SER A 358 32.10 127.82 -134.86
N ILE A 359 32.29 126.69 -135.63
CA ILE A 359 32.29 125.19 -135.35
C ILE A 359 31.00 124.30 -135.17
N LYS A 360 30.61 123.61 -136.27
CA LYS A 360 30.06 122.21 -136.54
C LYS A 360 28.79 121.55 -135.87
N ALA A 361 28.13 120.69 -136.70
CA ALA A 361 27.11 119.62 -136.49
C ALA A 361 25.61 119.94 -136.81
N SER A 362 24.81 118.93 -137.19
CA SER A 362 23.55 119.00 -138.01
C SER A 362 22.44 117.98 -137.57
N GLU A 363 21.22 117.80 -138.09
CA GLU A 363 20.54 117.95 -139.43
C GLU A 363 18.97 118.23 -139.32
N PRO A 364 18.15 118.36 -140.41
CA PRO A 364 16.96 119.26 -140.43
C PRO A 364 15.49 118.71 -140.69
N PRO A 365 14.73 118.92 -141.81
CA PRO A 365 13.34 119.50 -141.74
C PRO A 365 12.20 118.90 -142.63
N SER A 366 10.91 119.29 -142.43
CA SER A 366 9.86 119.38 -143.50
C SER A 366 8.49 119.97 -143.07
N LEU A 367 7.60 120.23 -144.05
CA LEU A 367 6.12 120.28 -143.93
C LEU A 367 5.55 118.94 -144.48
N THR A 368 4.30 118.51 -144.27
CA THR A 368 3.08 119.14 -143.73
C THR A 368 2.39 118.24 -142.70
N GLU A 369 2.54 118.51 -141.41
CA GLU A 369 1.84 117.75 -140.35
C GLU A 369 1.78 118.60 -139.07
N LYS A 370 0.65 118.49 -138.32
CA LYS A 370 0.38 118.87 -136.90
C LYS A 370 -1.04 119.45 -136.72
N HIS A 371 -1.70 119.32 -135.57
CA HIS A 371 -1.31 118.66 -134.31
C HIS A 371 -2.42 117.72 -133.83
N LEU A 372 -2.03 116.51 -133.41
CA LEU A 372 -2.91 115.45 -132.91
C LEU A 372 -2.70 115.28 -131.40
N ASN A 373 -3.78 115.21 -130.62
CA ASN A 373 -3.75 114.80 -129.21
C ASN A 373 -4.55 113.50 -129.06
N GLN A 374 -3.96 112.52 -128.37
CA GLN A 374 -4.52 111.19 -128.16
C GLN A 374 -5.69 111.27 -127.17
N ALA A 375 -6.91 110.90 -127.57
CA ALA A 375 -7.37 109.50 -127.55
C ALA A 375 -7.43 109.02 -126.08
N ASN A 376 -8.41 109.48 -125.29
CA ASN A 376 -9.86 109.16 -125.37
C ASN A 376 -10.05 107.63 -125.21
N SER A 377 -11.02 107.06 -124.50
CA SER A 377 -12.37 107.48 -124.10
C SER A 377 -13.02 106.23 -123.43
N PHE A 378 -14.04 106.27 -122.58
CA PHE A 378 -14.68 107.29 -121.75
C PHE A 378 -15.55 106.50 -120.76
N GLU A 379 -15.22 106.49 -119.47
CA GLU A 379 -16.09 105.99 -118.40
C GLU A 379 -15.67 106.65 -117.08
N ALA A 380 -16.64 107.09 -116.27
CA ALA A 380 -16.41 107.48 -114.87
C ALA A 380 -17.15 106.46 -113.95
N GLU A 381 -16.67 105.68 -112.89
CA GLU A 381 -15.36 105.38 -112.13
C GLU A 381 -15.30 104.01 -111.24
N MET A 382 -14.23 103.67 -110.40
CA MET A 382 -13.86 102.30 -109.79
C MET A 382 -13.01 102.14 -108.41
N SER A 383 -12.81 100.93 -107.74
CA SER A 383 -12.03 100.70 -106.41
C SER A 383 -11.69 99.22 -105.82
N HIS A 384 -10.89 99.04 -104.68
CA HIS A 384 -10.76 97.95 -103.57
C HIS A 384 -9.51 96.94 -103.33
N ILE A 385 -9.14 96.47 -102.06
CA ILE A 385 -7.98 95.50 -101.65
C ILE A 385 -7.80 94.98 -100.12
N LYS A 386 -7.05 93.84 -99.76
CA LYS A 386 -6.13 93.48 -98.53
C LYS A 386 -6.35 92.26 -97.49
N LYS A 387 -5.28 91.57 -96.89
CA LYS A 387 -5.02 90.94 -95.46
C LYS A 387 -4.16 89.58 -95.27
N GLU A 388 -3.66 89.18 -94.03
CA GLU A 388 -2.65 88.07 -93.62
C GLU A 388 -2.69 87.36 -92.15
N THR A 389 -1.83 86.34 -91.73
CA THR A 389 -1.86 85.42 -90.45
C THR A 389 -0.52 84.72 -89.87
N ALA A 390 -0.50 83.81 -88.80
CA ALA A 390 0.70 83.16 -88.04
C ALA A 390 0.54 81.75 -87.25
N ILE A 391 1.55 81.13 -86.50
CA ILE A 391 1.60 79.68 -85.97
C ILE A 391 2.31 79.28 -84.55
N THR A 392 2.70 77.98 -84.23
CA THR A 392 3.29 77.31 -82.94
C THR A 392 4.04 75.91 -83.17
N LYS A 393 4.58 74.93 -82.32
CA LYS A 393 4.66 74.41 -80.87
C LYS A 393 5.76 73.26 -80.58
N LYS A 394 6.02 72.70 -79.32
CA LYS A 394 7.18 71.75 -78.91
C LYS A 394 7.03 70.17 -78.56
N GLU A 395 7.59 69.56 -77.44
CA GLU A 395 8.45 68.28 -77.35
C GLU A 395 8.51 67.35 -76.02
N PRO A 396 9.07 66.06 -75.96
CA PRO A 396 9.03 65.03 -74.82
C PRO A 396 10.32 64.14 -74.39
N VAL A 397 10.27 63.18 -73.38
CA VAL A 397 11.36 62.20 -72.85
C VAL A 397 10.80 61.00 -71.94
N LYS A 398 11.34 59.91 -71.25
CA LYS A 398 12.60 59.13 -70.78
C LYS A 398 12.23 57.60 -70.42
N PHE A 399 12.86 56.56 -69.76
CA PHE A 399 14.15 56.15 -69.04
C PHE A 399 14.53 54.58 -68.99
N SER A 400 14.75 53.89 -67.81
CA SER A 400 15.47 52.56 -67.54
C SER A 400 14.83 51.66 -66.40
N ASP A 401 15.27 50.52 -65.75
CA ASP A 401 16.47 49.60 -65.51
C ASP A 401 16.06 48.06 -65.36
N ILE A 402 16.56 47.00 -64.63
CA ILE A 402 17.61 46.65 -63.58
C ILE A 402 17.98 45.08 -63.53
N SER A 403 18.42 44.44 -62.40
CA SER A 403 18.86 42.99 -62.20
C SER A 403 18.36 42.32 -60.85
N HIS A 404 18.62 41.08 -60.33
CA HIS A 404 19.64 39.97 -60.40
C HIS A 404 19.01 38.52 -60.19
N ILE A 405 19.71 37.35 -60.37
CA ILE A 405 19.36 36.56 -61.59
C ILE A 405 19.41 34.99 -61.71
N LYS A 406 18.23 34.43 -62.11
CA LYS A 406 17.94 33.28 -63.03
C LYS A 406 18.33 31.83 -62.59
N LYS A 407 17.68 30.77 -63.12
CA LYS A 407 16.63 30.68 -64.18
C LYS A 407 15.58 29.61 -63.86
#